data_AF-A0A7W1LSM5-F1
#
_entry.id   AF-A0A7W1LSM5-F1
#
_cell.length_a   1.000
_cell.length_b   1.000
_cell.length_c   1.000
_cell.angle_alpha   90.00
_cell.angle_beta   90.00
_cell.angle_gamma   90.00
#
_symmetry.space_group_name_H-M   'P 1'
#
loop_
_entity.id
_entity.type
_entity.pdbx_description
1 polymer ?
#
loop_
_entity_poly.entity_id
_entity_poly.type
_entity_poly.pdbx_seq_one_letter_code
_entity_poly.pdbx_strand_id
1 'polypeptide(L)'
;DAGIGLAIMGSGLAAAGISGNGTPEQVMEWVPQCYGTPDKVALGAFCVSEPDAGSDVSSLRTKAVYSNAKDEWVINGTKAWITNGGIADVHVVVAAVDPSLGAKGQASFVVPPGTAGVSQGQKYQKHGIRASHTAEVVFDDVRVPGSCLLGGREKLDAKIARAKEGTASGVQPAMRTFEATRPTVGAQAIGVARAAYEYALAYAKERTAFGKAIIMNQAIAFKLANMATEIDAARLLIHRAAWLANNGGYVNAEGSMSKYKASEVAVSVTEDAIQILGGYGYTREYPVERWHRDAKIFTIFEGTSEIQQLVIARAISGLRIE
;
A
#
# COMPACT_ATOMS: atom_id res chain seq x y z
N ASP A 1 -8.62 -2.80 14.80
CA ASP A 1 -9.42 -2.10 13.78
C ASP A 1 -8.53 -1.91 12.55
N ALA A 2 -8.99 -2.30 11.36
CA ALA A 2 -8.14 -2.27 10.16
C ALA A 2 -7.83 -0.84 9.69
N GLY A 3 -8.76 0.10 9.88
CA GLY A 3 -8.55 1.51 9.54
C GLY A 3 -7.51 2.16 10.45
N ILE A 4 -7.56 1.89 11.76
CA ILE A 4 -6.52 2.35 12.70
C ILE A 4 -5.16 1.73 12.36
N GLY A 5 -5.12 0.41 12.11
CA GLY A 5 -3.90 -0.29 11.72
C GLY A 5 -3.27 0.32 10.46
N LEU A 6 -4.09 0.64 9.46
CA LEU A 6 -3.62 1.30 8.25
C LEU A 6 -3.16 2.75 8.48
N ALA A 7 -3.82 3.52 9.35
CA ALA A 7 -3.40 4.88 9.67
C ALA A 7 -1.98 4.91 10.29
N ILE A 8 -1.71 3.98 11.20
CA ILE A 8 -0.38 3.81 11.82
C ILE A 8 0.65 3.37 10.78
N MET A 9 0.31 2.36 9.98
CA MET A 9 1.23 1.79 9.00
C MET A 9 1.42 2.67 7.76
N GLY A 10 0.55 3.64 7.52
CA GLY A 10 0.60 4.56 6.37
C GLY A 10 1.91 5.34 6.29
N SER A 11 2.43 5.81 7.44
CA SER A 11 3.75 6.46 7.52
C SER A 11 4.89 5.53 7.07
N GLY A 12 4.72 4.22 7.25
CA GLY A 12 5.67 3.20 6.81
C GLY A 12 5.89 3.19 5.29
N LEU A 13 4.89 3.57 4.48
CA LEU A 13 5.06 3.68 3.03
C LEU A 13 5.94 4.86 2.65
N ALA A 14 5.76 6.01 3.32
CA ALA A 14 6.64 7.16 3.12
C ALA A 14 8.08 6.83 3.54
N ALA A 15 8.25 6.21 4.71
CA ALA A 15 9.55 5.76 5.19
C ALA A 15 10.20 4.75 4.22
N ALA A 16 9.46 3.78 3.70
CA ALA A 16 9.96 2.82 2.71
C ALA A 16 10.33 3.52 1.38
N GLY A 17 9.55 4.52 0.95
CA GLY A 17 9.86 5.34 -0.22
C GLY A 17 11.17 6.10 -0.07
N ILE A 18 11.43 6.68 1.11
CA ILE A 18 12.69 7.35 1.46
C ILE A 18 13.83 6.33 1.50
N SER A 19 13.71 5.25 2.28
CA SER A 19 14.75 4.23 2.41
C SER A 19 15.13 3.56 1.08
N GLY A 20 14.18 3.37 0.17
CA GLY A 20 14.43 2.75 -1.13
C GLY A 20 15.07 3.68 -2.17
N ASN A 21 14.89 5.00 -2.04
CA ASN A 21 15.28 5.95 -3.08
C ASN A 21 16.32 6.98 -2.65
N GLY A 22 16.34 7.33 -1.36
CA GLY A 22 17.18 8.35 -0.76
C GLY A 22 18.64 7.95 -0.57
N THR A 23 19.47 8.94 -0.23
CA THR A 23 20.83 8.71 0.29
C THR A 23 20.77 8.35 1.78
N PRO A 24 21.83 7.76 2.37
CA PRO A 24 21.87 7.49 3.81
C PRO A 24 21.55 8.71 4.68
N GLU A 25 22.01 9.89 4.27
CA GLU A 25 21.75 11.16 4.95
C GLU A 25 20.27 11.53 4.88
N GLN A 26 19.64 11.38 3.70
CA GLN A 26 18.20 11.60 3.55
C GLN A 26 17.37 10.60 4.36
N VAL A 27 17.83 9.36 4.49
CA VAL A 27 17.15 8.35 5.34
C VAL A 27 17.19 8.77 6.80
N MET A 28 18.37 9.15 7.30
CA MET A 28 18.55 9.58 8.69
C MET A 28 17.78 10.87 9.00
N GLU A 29 17.68 11.78 8.04
CA GLU A 29 16.94 13.04 8.20
C GLU A 29 15.42 12.81 8.17
N TRP A 30 14.89 12.15 7.14
CA TRP A 30 13.46 12.20 6.84
C TRP A 30 12.65 11.05 7.43
N VAL A 31 13.21 9.85 7.59
CA VAL A 31 12.44 8.71 8.12
C VAL A 31 11.91 8.96 9.53
N PRO A 32 12.71 9.49 10.50
CA PRO A 32 12.18 9.81 11.82
C PRO A 32 11.04 10.84 11.80
N GLN A 33 11.10 11.80 10.87
CA GLN A 33 10.09 12.86 10.73
C GLN A 33 8.73 12.34 10.24
N CYS A 34 8.67 11.17 9.59
CA CYS A 34 7.41 10.50 9.24
C CYS A 34 6.63 9.96 10.46
N TYR A 35 7.25 9.94 11.64
CA TYR A 35 6.68 9.43 12.89
C TYR A 35 6.69 10.46 14.03
N GLY A 36 7.66 11.38 14.01
CA GLY A 36 7.80 12.44 15.00
C GLY A 36 8.53 11.94 16.26
N THR A 37 8.08 12.43 17.42
CA THR A 37 8.65 12.13 18.74
C THR A 37 7.56 11.62 19.68
N PRO A 38 7.90 11.04 20.85
CA PRO A 38 6.90 10.66 21.84
C PRO A 38 5.95 11.79 22.25
N ASP A 39 6.44 13.04 22.28
CA ASP A 39 5.66 14.22 22.68
C ASP A 39 4.89 14.86 21.51
N LYS A 40 5.31 14.60 20.27
CA LYS A 40 4.71 15.16 19.06
C LYS A 40 4.69 14.11 17.95
N VAL A 41 3.53 13.47 17.79
CA VAL A 41 3.26 12.55 16.69
C VAL A 41 3.32 13.32 15.37
N ALA A 42 4.02 12.75 14.39
CA ALA A 42 4.00 13.20 13.02
C ALA A 42 3.59 12.04 12.09
N LEU A 43 3.10 12.36 10.90
CA LEU A 43 2.64 11.37 9.93
C LEU A 43 3.31 11.56 8.57
N GLY A 44 3.61 10.45 7.91
CA GLY A 44 4.09 10.40 6.54
C GLY A 44 2.98 9.98 5.58
N ALA A 45 3.04 10.48 4.34
CA ALA A 45 2.18 10.07 3.24
C ALA A 45 2.99 9.77 1.98
N PHE A 46 2.68 8.66 1.30
CA PHE A 46 3.30 8.30 0.02
C PHE A 46 2.36 8.63 -1.14
N CYS A 47 2.78 9.54 -2.00
CA CYS A 47 1.95 10.24 -2.97
C CYS A 47 2.33 9.84 -4.41
N VAL A 48 1.76 8.74 -4.89
CA VAL A 48 2.02 8.20 -6.24
C VAL A 48 0.81 8.34 -7.14
N SER A 49 -0.29 7.70 -6.75
CA SER A 49 -1.48 7.56 -7.57
C SER A 49 -2.16 8.89 -7.86
N GLU A 50 -2.74 8.97 -9.05
CA GLU A 50 -3.54 10.09 -9.53
C GLU A 50 -4.93 9.59 -9.94
N PRO A 51 -5.93 10.47 -10.13
CA PRO A 51 -7.27 10.05 -10.54
C PRO A 51 -7.28 9.11 -11.75
N ASP A 52 -6.40 9.37 -12.72
CA ASP A 52 -6.30 8.60 -13.97
C ASP A 52 -5.11 7.62 -14.01
N ALA A 53 -4.30 7.56 -12.95
CA ALA A 53 -3.08 6.74 -12.90
C ALA A 53 -2.96 6.00 -11.55
N GLY A 54 -3.67 4.87 -11.45
CA GLY A 54 -3.65 3.96 -10.31
C GLY A 54 -2.75 2.75 -10.56
N SER A 55 -3.25 1.77 -11.31
CA SER A 55 -2.47 0.60 -11.75
C SER A 55 -1.37 0.96 -12.75
N ASP A 56 -1.67 1.89 -13.66
CA ASP A 56 -0.69 2.46 -14.57
C ASP A 56 0.00 3.68 -13.95
N VAL A 57 0.83 3.45 -12.94
CA VAL A 57 1.64 4.53 -12.33
C VAL A 57 2.64 5.15 -13.32
N SER A 58 2.85 4.55 -14.50
CA SER A 58 3.78 5.08 -15.50
C SER A 58 3.25 6.34 -16.20
N SER A 59 1.92 6.54 -16.20
CA SER A 59 1.24 7.65 -16.87
C SER A 59 0.86 8.82 -15.95
N LEU A 60 1.37 8.86 -14.72
CA LEU A 60 1.17 9.99 -13.81
C LEU A 60 1.63 11.32 -14.45
N ARG A 61 0.89 12.40 -14.14
CA ARG A 61 1.00 13.72 -14.76
C ARG A 61 1.54 14.81 -13.83
N THR A 62 1.53 14.60 -12.51
CA THR A 62 2.16 15.51 -11.55
C THR A 62 3.60 15.76 -12.00
N LYS A 63 3.97 17.02 -12.18
CA LYS A 63 5.22 17.43 -12.81
C LYS A 63 6.13 18.09 -11.80
N ALA A 64 7.42 17.83 -11.89
CA ALA A 64 8.45 18.54 -11.16
C ALA A 64 9.43 19.20 -12.14
N VAL A 65 9.60 20.52 -12.04
CA VAL A 65 10.51 21.30 -12.89
C VAL A 65 11.63 21.87 -12.06
N TYR A 66 12.88 21.62 -12.49
CA TYR A 66 14.06 22.13 -11.78
C TYR A 66 14.40 23.55 -12.23
N SER A 67 14.70 24.42 -11.25
CA SER A 67 15.20 25.77 -11.46
C SER A 67 16.68 25.83 -11.07
N ASN A 68 17.57 25.79 -12.07
CA ASN A 68 19.02 25.90 -11.84
C ASN A 68 19.40 27.18 -11.08
N ALA A 69 18.69 28.29 -11.34
CA ALA A 69 19.02 29.60 -10.76
C ALA A 69 18.76 29.67 -9.23
N LYS A 70 17.93 28.77 -8.70
CA LYS A 70 17.50 28.79 -7.30
C LYS A 70 17.81 27.48 -6.56
N ASP A 71 18.37 26.48 -7.24
CA ASP A 71 18.56 25.12 -6.72
C ASP A 71 17.27 24.58 -6.07
N GLU A 72 16.15 24.67 -6.80
CA GLU A 72 14.84 24.24 -6.32
C GLU A 72 14.06 23.47 -7.39
N TRP A 73 13.14 22.62 -6.94
CA TRP A 73 12.12 21.99 -7.77
C TRP A 73 10.78 22.65 -7.50
N VAL A 74 10.03 22.91 -8.58
CA VAL A 74 8.62 23.34 -8.52
C VAL A 74 7.74 22.16 -8.91
N ILE A 75 6.88 21.72 -8.00
CA ILE A 75 5.99 20.57 -8.15
C ILE A 75 4.56 21.06 -8.34
N ASN A 76 3.91 20.59 -9.40
CA ASN A 76 2.53 20.91 -9.73
C ASN A 76 1.74 19.64 -10.08
N GLY A 77 0.57 19.46 -9.48
CA GLY A 77 -0.32 18.35 -9.77
C GLY A 77 -1.27 18.00 -8.63
N THR A 78 -2.00 16.90 -8.80
CA THR A 78 -2.92 16.38 -7.78
C THR A 78 -2.75 14.88 -7.68
N LYS A 79 -2.47 14.43 -6.47
CA LYS A 79 -2.43 13.02 -6.11
C LYS A 79 -3.74 12.62 -5.48
N ALA A 80 -4.14 11.37 -5.69
CA ALA A 80 -5.42 10.83 -5.25
C ALA A 80 -5.22 9.56 -4.43
N TRP A 81 -6.19 9.27 -3.56
CA TRP A 81 -6.22 8.06 -2.72
C TRP A 81 -5.09 7.97 -1.68
N ILE A 82 -4.55 9.11 -1.23
CA ILE A 82 -3.36 9.13 -0.39
C ILE A 82 -3.75 8.86 1.06
N THR A 83 -3.31 7.72 1.59
CA THR A 83 -3.38 7.39 3.02
C THR A 83 -2.60 8.43 3.81
N ASN A 84 -3.21 8.95 4.88
CA ASN A 84 -2.74 10.08 5.69
C ASN A 84 -2.59 11.40 4.91
N GLY A 85 -2.95 11.48 3.62
CA GLY A 85 -2.56 12.59 2.74
C GLY A 85 -2.90 14.00 3.26
N GLY A 86 -4.12 14.21 3.74
CA GLY A 86 -4.54 15.51 4.28
C GLY A 86 -4.12 15.82 5.71
N ILE A 87 -3.48 14.86 6.40
CA ILE A 87 -3.06 14.99 7.80
C ILE A 87 -1.57 14.66 8.01
N ALA A 88 -0.83 14.44 6.92
CA ALA A 88 0.59 14.13 6.97
C ALA A 88 1.43 15.39 7.09
N ASP A 89 2.50 15.30 7.87
CA ASP A 89 3.53 16.32 7.99
C ASP A 89 4.56 16.20 6.87
N VAL A 90 4.88 14.96 6.46
CA VAL A 90 5.85 14.69 5.39
C VAL A 90 5.18 13.98 4.23
N HIS A 91 5.31 14.52 3.02
CA HIS A 91 4.80 13.87 1.81
C HIS A 91 5.97 13.40 0.94
N VAL A 92 6.00 12.12 0.60
CA VAL A 92 6.93 11.57 -0.38
C VAL A 92 6.20 11.47 -1.71
N VAL A 93 6.58 12.30 -2.68
CA VAL A 93 5.82 12.52 -3.92
C VAL A 93 6.58 11.98 -5.11
N VAL A 94 5.91 11.21 -5.97
CA VAL A 94 6.44 10.80 -7.27
C VAL A 94 5.90 11.73 -8.35
N ALA A 95 6.80 12.37 -9.09
CA ALA A 95 6.48 13.33 -10.15
C ALA A 95 7.28 13.06 -11.42
N ALA A 96 6.70 13.41 -12.57
CA ALA A 96 7.37 13.39 -13.86
C ALA A 96 8.32 14.59 -13.97
N VAL A 97 9.61 14.31 -14.19
CA VAL A 97 10.64 15.32 -14.50
C VAL A 97 10.94 15.38 -16.00
N ASP A 98 10.72 14.28 -16.72
CA ASP A 98 10.76 14.20 -18.19
C ASP A 98 9.61 13.31 -18.69
N PRO A 99 8.42 13.89 -18.98
CA PRO A 99 7.24 13.13 -19.38
C PRO A 99 7.43 12.26 -20.64
N SER A 100 8.37 12.63 -21.52
CA SER A 100 8.64 11.90 -22.77
C SER A 100 9.21 10.49 -22.53
N LEU A 101 9.75 10.24 -21.33
CA LEU A 101 10.36 8.97 -20.95
C LEU A 101 9.42 8.07 -20.13
N GLY A 102 8.15 8.45 -19.95
CA GLY A 102 7.17 7.71 -19.13
C GLY A 102 7.71 7.43 -17.72
N ALA A 103 7.55 6.19 -17.24
CA ALA A 103 8.06 5.74 -15.94
C ALA A 103 9.55 6.03 -15.69
N LYS A 104 10.37 6.06 -16.75
CA LYS A 104 11.82 6.31 -16.62
C LYS A 104 12.11 7.78 -16.33
N GLY A 105 11.24 8.69 -16.74
CA GLY A 105 11.33 10.13 -16.50
C GLY A 105 10.68 10.60 -15.20
N GLN A 106 10.37 9.69 -14.28
CA GLN A 106 9.82 10.03 -12.96
C GLN A 106 10.92 10.07 -11.88
N ALA A 107 10.73 10.92 -10.87
CA ALA A 107 11.58 11.04 -9.69
C ALA A 107 10.72 11.13 -8.41
N SER A 108 11.33 10.85 -7.26
CA SER A 108 10.69 10.95 -5.95
C SER A 108 11.26 12.13 -5.16
N PHE A 109 10.40 12.84 -4.45
CA PHE A 109 10.74 14.03 -3.68
C PHE A 109 10.20 13.90 -2.27
N VAL A 110 10.94 14.39 -1.29
CA VAL A 110 10.36 14.71 0.02
C VAL A 110 9.81 16.12 -0.03
N VAL A 111 8.59 16.32 0.43
CA VAL A 111 7.99 17.64 0.66
C VAL A 111 7.92 17.83 2.17
N PRO A 112 8.74 18.73 2.74
CA PRO A 112 8.83 18.92 4.19
C PRO A 112 7.55 19.49 4.83
N PRO A 113 7.41 19.38 6.16
CA PRO A 113 6.27 19.94 6.88
C PRO A 113 6.15 21.45 6.69
N GLY A 114 4.91 21.92 6.48
CA GLY A 114 4.62 23.35 6.33
C GLY A 114 5.05 23.95 4.98
N THR A 115 5.44 23.14 4.00
CA THR A 115 5.79 23.64 2.66
C THR A 115 4.56 24.30 2.01
N ALA A 116 4.70 25.57 1.62
CA ALA A 116 3.63 26.32 0.96
C ALA A 116 3.22 25.68 -0.37
N GLY A 117 1.93 25.78 -0.72
CA GLY A 117 1.38 25.19 -1.95
C GLY A 117 0.87 23.75 -1.79
N VAL A 118 1.14 23.09 -0.66
CA VAL A 118 0.56 21.78 -0.34
C VAL A 118 -0.78 21.98 0.34
N SER A 119 -1.83 21.32 -0.17
CA SER A 119 -3.15 21.35 0.47
C SER A 119 -3.91 20.04 0.30
N GLN A 120 -4.89 19.81 1.18
CA GLN A 120 -5.81 18.69 1.04
C GLN A 120 -6.90 19.05 0.02
N GLY A 121 -7.10 18.19 -0.98
CA GLY A 121 -8.28 18.22 -1.84
C GLY A 121 -9.47 17.48 -1.21
N GLN A 122 -10.16 16.64 -2.00
CA GLN A 122 -11.27 15.84 -1.49
C GLN A 122 -10.80 14.79 -0.47
N LYS A 123 -11.47 14.71 0.68
CA LYS A 123 -11.39 13.54 1.58
C LYS A 123 -12.42 12.49 1.15
N TYR A 124 -11.98 11.26 0.94
CA TYR A 124 -12.85 10.20 0.41
C TYR A 124 -13.71 9.53 1.48
N GLN A 125 -15.00 9.36 1.18
CA GLN A 125 -15.91 8.51 1.95
C GLN A 125 -15.78 7.07 1.44
N LYS A 126 -15.16 6.20 2.24
CA LYS A 126 -14.80 4.84 1.84
C LYS A 126 -15.81 3.79 2.33
N HIS A 127 -15.88 2.68 1.61
CA HIS A 127 -16.65 1.48 1.98
C HIS A 127 -16.15 0.86 3.32
N GLY A 128 -14.87 0.55 3.39
CA GLY A 128 -14.17 0.02 4.56
C GLY A 128 -13.06 0.96 5.05
N ILE A 129 -12.29 0.50 6.04
CA ILE A 129 -11.13 1.18 6.65
C ILE A 129 -11.42 2.65 6.96
N ARG A 130 -12.63 2.93 7.45
CA ARG A 130 -13.19 4.30 7.54
C ARG A 130 -12.46 5.18 8.55
N ALA A 131 -11.79 4.58 9.53
CA ALA A 131 -10.92 5.29 10.48
C ALA A 131 -9.61 5.79 9.83
N SER A 132 -9.15 5.17 8.75
CA SER A 132 -7.97 5.64 8.02
C SER A 132 -8.29 6.91 7.24
N HIS A 133 -7.41 7.92 7.33
CA HIS A 133 -7.51 9.13 6.54
C HIS A 133 -7.08 8.85 5.10
N THR A 134 -7.91 9.19 4.11
CA THR A 134 -7.58 9.06 2.70
C THR A 134 -8.11 10.27 1.96
N ALA A 135 -7.23 10.99 1.27
CA ALA A 135 -7.60 12.22 0.59
C ALA A 135 -6.75 12.44 -0.66
N GLU A 136 -7.18 13.41 -1.46
CA GLU A 136 -6.32 14.05 -2.44
C GLU A 136 -5.28 14.93 -1.76
N VAL A 137 -4.12 15.03 -2.39
CA VAL A 137 -3.07 15.99 -2.02
C VAL A 137 -2.77 16.83 -3.25
N VAL A 138 -3.02 18.12 -3.15
CA VAL A 138 -2.80 19.10 -4.22
C VAL A 138 -1.45 19.76 -4.00
N PHE A 139 -0.66 19.82 -5.07
CA PHE A 139 0.60 20.52 -5.14
C PHE A 139 0.42 21.67 -6.13
N ASP A 140 0.36 22.89 -5.62
CA ASP A 140 0.21 24.12 -6.39
C ASP A 140 1.44 25.00 -6.19
N ASP A 141 2.31 25.06 -7.21
CA ASP A 141 3.60 25.76 -7.18
C ASP A 141 4.45 25.44 -5.93
N VAL A 142 4.43 24.18 -5.51
CA VAL A 142 5.19 23.70 -4.34
C VAL A 142 6.68 23.74 -4.64
N ARG A 143 7.42 24.53 -3.87
CA ARG A 143 8.88 24.70 -4.02
C ARG A 143 9.63 23.90 -2.96
N VAL A 144 10.53 23.03 -3.39
CA VAL A 144 11.43 22.29 -2.50
C VAL A 144 12.88 22.44 -2.95
N PRO A 145 13.86 22.54 -2.04
CA PRO A 145 15.28 22.59 -2.40
C PRO A 145 15.73 21.37 -3.21
N GLY A 146 16.82 21.51 -3.98
CA GLY A 146 17.43 20.40 -4.72
C GLY A 146 17.74 19.17 -3.85
N SER A 147 18.07 19.38 -2.58
CA SER A 147 18.33 18.32 -1.58
C SER A 147 17.10 17.46 -1.24
N CYS A 148 15.90 17.90 -1.59
CA CYS A 148 14.66 17.13 -1.39
C CYS A 148 14.41 16.08 -2.49
N LEU A 149 15.20 16.09 -3.58
CA LEU A 149 15.21 15.02 -4.58
C LEU A 149 15.82 13.76 -3.98
N LEU A 150 15.03 12.70 -3.80
CA LEU A 150 15.51 11.45 -3.21
C LEU A 150 16.58 10.79 -4.11
N GLY A 151 17.74 10.54 -3.52
CA GLY A 151 18.90 9.95 -4.19
C GLY A 151 19.78 10.94 -4.95
N GLY A 152 19.41 12.23 -4.96
CA GLY A 152 20.25 13.31 -5.49
C GLY A 152 20.24 13.46 -7.01
N ARG A 153 20.82 14.57 -7.46
CA ARG A 153 20.78 14.99 -8.88
C ARG A 153 21.59 14.07 -9.79
N GLU A 154 22.77 13.66 -9.34
CA GLU A 154 23.65 12.75 -10.10
C GLU A 154 22.96 11.44 -10.46
N LYS A 155 22.28 10.81 -9.49
CA LYS A 155 21.51 9.57 -9.70
C LYS A 155 20.36 9.77 -10.71
N LEU A 156 19.68 10.91 -10.64
CA LEU A 156 18.60 11.25 -11.56
C LEU A 156 19.12 11.45 -12.99
N ASP A 157 20.17 12.24 -13.16
CA ASP A 157 20.74 12.54 -14.47
C ASP A 157 21.30 11.27 -15.13
N ALA A 158 22.00 10.42 -14.37
CA ALA A 158 22.46 9.11 -14.84
C ALA A 158 21.30 8.19 -15.27
N LYS A 159 20.18 8.20 -14.53
CA LYS A 159 18.97 7.45 -14.88
C LYS A 159 18.36 7.94 -16.20
N ILE A 160 18.24 9.26 -16.37
CA ILE A 160 17.68 9.89 -17.58
C ILE A 160 18.57 9.61 -18.80
N ALA A 161 19.90 9.72 -18.65
CA ALA A 161 20.85 9.42 -19.73
C ALA A 161 20.67 7.98 -20.25
N ARG A 162 20.70 6.98 -19.34
CA ARG A 162 20.48 5.56 -19.70
C ARG A 162 19.13 5.32 -20.36
N ALA A 163 18.08 6.02 -19.91
CA ALA A 163 16.76 5.90 -20.50
C ALA A 163 16.73 6.39 -21.96
N LYS A 164 17.43 7.50 -22.25
CA LYS A 164 17.55 8.07 -23.61
C LYS A 164 18.42 7.23 -24.53
N GLU A 165 19.44 6.57 -23.99
CA GLU A 165 20.30 5.64 -24.74
C GLU A 165 19.61 4.31 -25.08
N GLY A 166 18.41 4.05 -24.56
CA GLY A 166 17.69 2.79 -24.80
C GLY A 166 18.30 1.57 -24.08
N THR A 167 19.33 1.75 -23.26
CA THR A 167 20.12 0.68 -22.62
C THR A 167 19.49 0.12 -21.34
N ALA A 168 18.26 0.49 -21.00
CA ALA A 168 17.70 0.21 -19.68
C ALA A 168 16.94 -1.14 -19.58
N SER A 169 17.45 -2.02 -18.72
CA SER A 169 16.77 -3.22 -18.16
C SER A 169 16.40 -3.08 -16.67
N GLY A 170 16.42 -1.87 -16.10
CA GLY A 170 16.23 -1.66 -14.66
C GLY A 170 14.77 -1.68 -14.19
N VAL A 171 14.50 -2.41 -13.09
CA VAL A 171 13.22 -2.38 -12.35
C VAL A 171 12.93 -0.97 -11.83
N GLN A 172 11.72 -0.45 -12.05
CA GLN A 172 11.28 0.88 -11.61
C GLN A 172 11.42 1.01 -10.07
N PRO A 173 11.96 2.11 -9.52
CA PRO A 173 12.18 2.22 -8.09
C PRO A 173 10.91 2.12 -7.24
N ALA A 174 9.79 2.72 -7.69
CA ALA A 174 8.49 2.56 -7.03
C ALA A 174 8.04 1.10 -6.96
N MET A 175 8.32 0.29 -8.00
CA MET A 175 7.98 -1.15 -8.00
C MET A 175 8.82 -1.94 -6.99
N ARG A 176 10.08 -1.54 -6.74
CA ARG A 176 10.89 -2.14 -5.68
C ARG A 176 10.34 -1.80 -4.30
N THR A 177 9.93 -0.55 -4.08
CA THR A 177 9.27 -0.14 -2.83
C THR A 177 8.01 -0.98 -2.59
N PHE A 178 7.14 -1.12 -3.60
CA PHE A 178 5.93 -1.93 -3.47
C PHE A 178 6.22 -3.42 -3.21
N GLU A 179 7.21 -4.01 -3.87
CA GLU A 179 7.55 -5.41 -3.63
C GLU A 179 7.99 -5.66 -2.18
N ALA A 180 8.67 -4.69 -1.56
CA ALA A 180 9.08 -4.77 -0.15
C ALA A 180 7.94 -4.50 0.86
N THR A 181 6.93 -3.71 0.50
CA THR A 181 5.82 -3.34 1.42
C THR A 181 4.63 -4.31 1.33
N ARG A 182 4.47 -5.02 0.21
CA ARG A 182 3.38 -5.99 -0.04
C ARG A 182 3.21 -7.08 1.05
N PRO A 183 4.27 -7.67 1.63
CA PRO A 183 4.10 -8.62 2.75
C PRO A 183 3.40 -8.00 3.96
N THR A 184 3.70 -6.73 4.29
CA THR A 184 3.04 -6.01 5.39
C THR A 184 1.56 -5.80 5.13
N VAL A 185 1.18 -5.50 3.89
CA VAL A 185 -0.23 -5.42 3.46
C VAL A 185 -0.92 -6.78 3.60
N GLY A 186 -0.26 -7.86 3.19
CA GLY A 186 -0.75 -9.22 3.41
C GLY A 186 -0.98 -9.52 4.90
N ALA A 187 -0.07 -9.08 5.77
CA ALA A 187 -0.22 -9.25 7.21
C ALA A 187 -1.46 -8.51 7.77
N GLN A 188 -1.74 -7.30 7.29
CA GLN A 188 -2.97 -6.58 7.65
C GLN A 188 -4.23 -7.36 7.22
N ALA A 189 -4.25 -7.85 5.98
CA ALA A 189 -5.36 -8.63 5.44
C ALA A 189 -5.62 -9.90 6.28
N ILE A 190 -4.57 -10.65 6.60
CA ILE A 190 -4.69 -11.87 7.43
C ILE A 190 -5.05 -11.56 8.88
N GLY A 191 -4.67 -10.41 9.42
CA GLY A 191 -5.15 -9.95 10.72
C GLY A 191 -6.68 -9.79 10.75
N VAL A 192 -7.25 -9.19 9.69
CA VAL A 192 -8.71 -9.03 9.53
C VAL A 192 -9.40 -10.38 9.33
N ALA A 193 -8.85 -11.24 8.47
CA ALA A 193 -9.37 -12.58 8.22
C ALA A 193 -9.42 -13.41 9.52
N ARG A 194 -8.32 -13.39 10.29
CA ARG A 194 -8.21 -14.09 11.57
C ARG A 194 -9.25 -13.61 12.58
N ALA A 195 -9.44 -12.30 12.72
CA ALA A 195 -10.43 -11.75 13.64
C ALA A 195 -11.86 -12.21 13.29
N ALA A 196 -12.20 -12.21 11.99
CA ALA A 196 -13.50 -12.67 11.52
C ALA A 196 -13.70 -14.18 11.73
N TYR A 197 -12.67 -14.99 11.46
CA TYR A 197 -12.69 -16.42 11.72
C TYR A 197 -12.86 -16.75 13.21
N GLU A 198 -12.06 -16.15 14.09
CA GLU A 198 -12.13 -16.41 15.53
C GLU A 198 -13.50 -16.05 16.10
N TYR A 199 -14.08 -14.93 15.66
CA TYR A 199 -15.42 -14.51 16.06
C TYR A 199 -16.50 -15.48 15.55
N ALA A 200 -16.45 -15.86 14.27
CA ALA A 200 -17.40 -16.79 13.68
C ALA A 200 -17.31 -18.19 14.31
N LEU A 201 -16.10 -18.65 14.64
CA LEU A 201 -15.87 -19.91 15.35
C LEU A 201 -16.50 -19.91 16.74
N ALA A 202 -16.32 -18.83 17.51
CA ALA A 202 -16.93 -18.68 18.83
C ALA A 202 -18.46 -18.68 18.73
N TYR A 203 -19.01 -17.84 17.84
CA TYR A 203 -20.45 -17.77 17.60
C TYR A 203 -21.04 -19.13 17.18
N ALA A 204 -20.35 -19.89 16.32
CA ALA A 204 -20.82 -21.18 15.85
C ALA A 204 -20.90 -22.26 16.95
N LYS A 205 -20.08 -22.13 18.00
CA LYS A 205 -20.10 -23.03 19.17
C LYS A 205 -21.27 -22.72 20.11
N GLU A 206 -21.69 -21.46 20.19
CA GLU A 206 -22.75 -21.01 21.10
C GLU A 206 -24.14 -21.02 20.47
N ARG A 207 -24.24 -20.58 19.20
CA ARG A 207 -25.52 -20.47 18.51
C ARG A 207 -26.10 -21.86 18.29
N THR A 208 -27.33 -22.07 18.76
CA THR A 208 -28.10 -23.30 18.54
C THR A 208 -29.12 -23.11 17.43
N ALA A 209 -29.22 -24.08 16.53
CA ALA A 209 -30.31 -24.23 15.58
C ALA A 209 -30.57 -25.71 15.33
N PHE A 210 -31.82 -26.10 15.12
CA PHE A 210 -32.21 -27.51 14.94
C PHE A 210 -31.72 -28.41 16.10
N GLY A 211 -31.79 -27.91 17.34
CA GLY A 211 -31.51 -28.66 18.55
C GLY A 211 -30.03 -28.87 18.91
N LYS A 212 -29.08 -28.28 18.17
CA LYS A 212 -27.64 -28.39 18.47
C LYS A 212 -26.86 -27.11 18.10
N ALA A 213 -25.66 -26.97 18.61
CA ALA A 213 -24.76 -25.88 18.21
C ALA A 213 -24.51 -25.93 16.69
N ILE A 214 -24.54 -24.78 16.01
CA ILE A 214 -24.48 -24.75 14.55
C ILE A 214 -23.15 -25.28 13.99
N ILE A 215 -22.08 -25.26 14.79
CA ILE A 215 -20.79 -25.89 14.45
C ILE A 215 -20.92 -27.40 14.22
N MET A 216 -21.93 -28.06 14.79
CA MET A 216 -22.19 -29.49 14.58
C MET A 216 -22.92 -29.77 13.26
N ASN A 217 -23.20 -28.75 12.45
CA ASN A 217 -23.66 -28.92 11.07
C ASN A 217 -22.43 -29.00 10.16
N GLN A 218 -22.31 -30.10 9.40
CA GLN A 218 -21.13 -30.39 8.59
C GLN A 218 -20.74 -29.23 7.67
N ALA A 219 -21.71 -28.57 7.03
CA ALA A 219 -21.46 -27.41 6.17
C ALA A 219 -20.77 -26.24 6.90
N ILE A 220 -21.13 -25.98 8.17
CA ILE A 220 -20.51 -24.93 9.00
C ILE A 220 -19.11 -25.36 9.45
N ALA A 221 -18.96 -26.62 9.89
CA ALA A 221 -17.66 -27.18 10.27
C ALA A 221 -16.66 -27.13 9.12
N PHE A 222 -17.08 -27.47 7.89
CA PHE A 222 -16.24 -27.43 6.69
C PHE A 222 -15.83 -26.00 6.32
N LYS A 223 -16.75 -25.02 6.40
CA LYS A 223 -16.39 -23.60 6.21
C LYS A 223 -15.30 -23.18 7.18
N LEU A 224 -15.48 -23.44 8.48
CA LEU A 224 -14.50 -23.09 9.50
C LEU A 224 -13.15 -23.80 9.30
N ALA A 225 -13.15 -25.07 8.89
CA ALA A 225 -11.92 -25.80 8.57
C ALA A 225 -11.18 -25.21 7.37
N ASN A 226 -11.90 -24.85 6.31
CA ASN A 226 -11.33 -24.21 5.12
C ASN A 226 -10.77 -22.82 5.46
N MET A 227 -11.53 -21.99 6.19
CA MET A 227 -11.07 -20.67 6.64
C MET A 227 -9.77 -20.77 7.43
N ALA A 228 -9.69 -21.69 8.40
CA ALA A 228 -8.48 -21.88 9.20
C ALA A 228 -7.26 -22.27 8.35
N THR A 229 -7.47 -23.19 7.40
CA THR A 229 -6.42 -23.71 6.51
C THR A 229 -5.89 -22.60 5.59
N GLU A 230 -6.80 -21.83 4.98
CA GLU A 230 -6.45 -20.75 4.06
C GLU A 230 -5.72 -19.59 4.76
N ILE A 231 -6.15 -19.25 5.98
CA ILE A 231 -5.46 -18.25 6.83
C ILE A 231 -4.02 -18.70 7.12
N ASP A 232 -3.82 -19.96 7.47
CA ASP A 232 -2.49 -20.48 7.80
C ASP A 232 -1.57 -20.51 6.58
N ALA A 233 -2.07 -21.03 5.46
CA ALA A 233 -1.35 -21.05 4.18
C ALA A 233 -0.92 -19.64 3.74
N ALA A 234 -1.82 -18.67 3.80
CA ALA A 234 -1.50 -17.28 3.46
C ALA A 234 -0.49 -16.65 4.43
N ARG A 235 -0.59 -16.96 5.73
CA ARG A 235 0.38 -16.49 6.74
C ARG A 235 1.79 -17.01 6.47
N LEU A 236 1.93 -18.28 6.06
CA LEU A 236 3.22 -18.86 5.71
C LEU A 236 3.84 -18.18 4.48
N LEU A 237 3.04 -17.82 3.47
CA LEU A 237 3.53 -17.03 2.32
C LEU A 237 4.05 -15.65 2.74
N ILE A 238 3.35 -14.97 3.66
CA ILE A 238 3.77 -13.67 4.20
C ILE A 238 5.09 -13.80 4.96
N HIS A 239 5.20 -14.78 5.87
CA HIS A 239 6.43 -14.99 6.65
C HIS A 239 7.61 -15.34 5.74
N ARG A 240 7.40 -16.17 4.72
CA ARG A 240 8.43 -16.48 3.72
C ARG A 240 8.88 -15.22 2.99
N ALA A 241 7.96 -14.38 2.53
CA ALA A 241 8.29 -13.14 1.82
C ALA A 241 9.01 -12.14 2.74
N ALA A 242 8.62 -12.02 4.01
CA ALA A 242 9.30 -11.18 4.99
C ALA A 242 10.72 -11.68 5.30
N TRP A 243 10.91 -13.01 5.39
CA TRP A 243 12.23 -13.61 5.59
C TRP A 243 13.13 -13.38 4.37
N LEU A 244 12.63 -13.61 3.16
CA LEU A 244 13.37 -13.41 1.91
C LEU A 244 13.81 -11.97 1.70
N ALA A 245 13.01 -10.98 2.13
CA ALA A 245 13.38 -9.56 2.07
C ALA A 245 14.76 -9.28 2.70
N ASN A 246 15.13 -10.05 3.73
CA ASN A 246 16.41 -9.93 4.44
C ASN A 246 17.42 -11.03 4.10
N ASN A 247 17.02 -12.08 3.38
CA ASN A 247 17.81 -13.32 3.21
C ASN A 247 17.82 -13.84 1.75
N GLY A 248 18.18 -12.98 0.80
CA GLY A 248 18.38 -13.38 -0.61
C GLY A 248 17.44 -12.74 -1.62
N GLY A 249 16.50 -11.92 -1.16
CA GLY A 249 15.59 -11.18 -2.02
C GLY A 249 14.52 -12.05 -2.67
N TYR A 250 13.75 -11.43 -3.55
CA TYR A 250 12.64 -12.08 -4.27
C TYR A 250 13.11 -12.64 -5.61
N VAL A 251 12.68 -13.86 -5.92
CA VAL A 251 12.97 -14.53 -7.20
C VAL A 251 11.69 -14.61 -8.03
N ASN A 252 10.60 -15.08 -7.44
CA ASN A 252 9.33 -15.30 -8.12
C ASN A 252 8.26 -14.29 -7.72
N ALA A 253 8.67 -13.09 -7.31
CA ALA A 253 7.78 -12.06 -6.74
C ALA A 253 7.02 -12.57 -5.51
N GLU A 254 7.73 -13.13 -4.54
CA GLU A 254 7.14 -13.68 -3.32
C GLU A 254 6.40 -12.61 -2.49
N GLY A 255 6.82 -11.34 -2.59
CA GLY A 255 6.07 -10.20 -2.04
C GLY A 255 4.66 -10.12 -2.65
N SER A 256 4.58 -10.14 -3.98
CA SER A 256 3.31 -10.16 -4.73
C SER A 256 2.46 -11.40 -4.44
N MET A 257 3.07 -12.60 -4.41
CA MET A 257 2.36 -13.85 -4.07
C MET A 257 1.71 -13.78 -2.69
N SER A 258 2.45 -13.27 -1.69
CA SER A 258 1.96 -13.15 -0.33
C SER A 258 0.77 -12.21 -0.22
N LYS A 259 0.85 -11.02 -0.83
CA LYS A 259 -0.22 -10.01 -0.81
C LYS A 259 -1.46 -10.50 -1.54
N TYR A 260 -1.28 -11.05 -2.74
CA TYR A 260 -2.37 -11.59 -3.55
C TYR A 260 -3.17 -12.63 -2.77
N LYS A 261 -2.51 -13.71 -2.32
CA LYS A 261 -3.20 -14.80 -1.61
C LYS A 261 -3.85 -14.29 -0.32
N ALA A 262 -3.15 -13.48 0.46
CA ALA A 262 -3.67 -12.93 1.70
C ALA A 262 -4.92 -12.06 1.50
N SER A 263 -4.92 -11.23 0.46
CA SER A 263 -6.04 -10.34 0.17
C SER A 263 -7.31 -11.09 -0.25
N GLU A 264 -7.18 -12.10 -1.12
CA GLU A 264 -8.31 -12.94 -1.54
C GLU A 264 -8.86 -13.76 -0.37
N VAL A 265 -7.98 -14.33 0.46
CA VAL A 265 -8.37 -15.07 1.68
C VAL A 265 -9.11 -14.15 2.66
N ALA A 266 -8.68 -12.90 2.83
CA ALA A 266 -9.37 -11.98 3.73
C ALA A 266 -10.80 -11.68 3.27
N VAL A 267 -11.04 -11.51 1.97
CA VAL A 267 -12.39 -11.30 1.43
C VAL A 267 -13.26 -12.54 1.65
N SER A 268 -12.79 -13.73 1.25
CA SER A 268 -13.60 -14.95 1.34
C SER A 268 -13.89 -15.36 2.80
N VAL A 269 -12.91 -15.24 3.69
CA VAL A 269 -13.08 -15.55 5.12
C VAL A 269 -14.06 -14.59 5.79
N THR A 270 -14.00 -13.30 5.47
CA THR A 270 -14.93 -12.33 6.07
C THR A 270 -16.35 -12.47 5.54
N GLU A 271 -16.50 -12.85 4.26
CA GLU A 271 -17.80 -13.21 3.67
C GLU A 271 -18.40 -14.45 4.35
N ASP A 272 -17.61 -15.51 4.51
CA ASP A 272 -18.05 -16.72 5.20
C ASP A 272 -18.38 -16.46 6.68
N ALA A 273 -17.66 -15.55 7.34
CA ALA A 273 -17.98 -15.13 8.70
C ALA A 273 -19.38 -14.47 8.77
N ILE A 274 -19.72 -13.58 7.84
CA ILE A 274 -21.08 -13.03 7.72
C ILE A 274 -22.10 -14.17 7.55
N GLN A 275 -21.82 -15.10 6.63
CA GLN A 275 -22.73 -16.20 6.31
C GLN A 275 -22.97 -17.14 7.52
N ILE A 276 -21.95 -17.42 8.32
CA ILE A 276 -22.04 -18.25 9.54
C ILE A 276 -22.90 -17.57 10.61
N LEU A 277 -22.80 -16.24 10.75
CA LEU A 277 -23.63 -15.49 11.69
C LEU A 277 -25.07 -15.30 11.18
N GLY A 278 -25.31 -15.46 9.87
CA GLY A 278 -26.61 -15.28 9.24
C GLY A 278 -27.08 -13.83 9.36
N GLY A 279 -28.35 -13.62 9.73
CA GLY A 279 -28.93 -12.28 9.86
C GLY A 279 -28.11 -11.33 10.74
N TYR A 280 -27.58 -11.82 11.88
CA TYR A 280 -26.73 -11.01 12.76
C TYR A 280 -25.44 -10.55 12.09
N GLY A 281 -24.87 -11.37 11.20
CA GLY A 281 -23.67 -11.02 10.44
C GLY A 281 -23.89 -9.88 9.45
N TYR A 282 -25.14 -9.57 9.10
CA TYR A 282 -25.50 -8.47 8.20
C TYR A 282 -25.88 -7.18 8.95
N THR A 283 -25.93 -7.22 10.28
CA THR A 283 -26.22 -6.05 11.12
C THR A 283 -24.94 -5.41 11.64
N ARG A 284 -25.00 -4.12 11.96
CA ARG A 284 -23.87 -3.37 12.53
C ARG A 284 -23.67 -3.58 14.03
N GLU A 285 -24.49 -4.42 14.66
CA GLU A 285 -24.31 -4.84 16.06
C GLU A 285 -23.15 -5.84 16.20
N TYR A 286 -22.82 -6.55 15.11
CA TYR A 286 -21.77 -7.55 15.08
C TYR A 286 -20.60 -7.10 14.18
N PRO A 287 -19.35 -7.43 14.55
CA PRO A 287 -18.17 -6.83 13.91
C PRO A 287 -17.84 -7.39 12.51
N VAL A 288 -18.41 -8.54 12.13
CA VAL A 288 -18.04 -9.24 10.89
C VAL A 288 -18.39 -8.47 9.62
N GLU A 289 -19.47 -7.68 9.63
CA GLU A 289 -19.82 -6.81 8.49
C GLU A 289 -18.72 -5.77 8.25
N ARG A 290 -18.20 -5.17 9.34
CA ARG A 290 -17.12 -4.19 9.26
C ARG A 290 -15.86 -4.82 8.69
N TRP A 291 -15.49 -6.00 9.19
CA TRP A 291 -14.30 -6.69 8.69
C TRP A 291 -14.41 -7.06 7.21
N HIS A 292 -15.59 -7.40 6.73
CA HIS A 292 -15.80 -7.64 5.30
C HIS A 292 -15.65 -6.37 4.46
N ARG A 293 -16.27 -5.26 4.88
CA ARG A 293 -16.08 -3.96 4.23
C ARG A 293 -14.60 -3.55 4.20
N ASP A 294 -13.91 -3.74 5.31
CA ASP A 294 -12.49 -3.44 5.47
C ASP A 294 -11.61 -4.36 4.59
N ALA A 295 -11.94 -5.66 4.49
CA ALA A 295 -11.15 -6.63 3.74
C ALA A 295 -11.10 -6.32 2.23
N LYS A 296 -12.16 -5.74 1.68
CA LYS A 296 -12.25 -5.52 0.23
C LYS A 296 -11.14 -4.62 -0.33
N ILE A 297 -10.61 -3.69 0.46
CA ILE A 297 -9.54 -2.81 -0.01
C ILE A 297 -8.24 -3.56 -0.33
N PHE A 298 -7.99 -4.69 0.34
CA PHE A 298 -6.73 -5.43 0.17
C PHE A 298 -6.57 -6.04 -1.21
N THR A 299 -7.66 -6.25 -1.98
CA THR A 299 -7.57 -6.70 -3.38
C THR A 299 -7.38 -5.55 -4.37
N ILE A 300 -7.33 -4.29 -3.89
CA ILE A 300 -7.34 -3.08 -4.73
C ILE A 300 -6.06 -2.27 -4.57
N PHE A 301 -5.78 -1.76 -3.37
CA PHE A 301 -4.62 -0.89 -3.14
C PHE A 301 -3.28 -1.65 -3.13
N GLU A 302 -2.16 -0.93 -3.19
CA GLU A 302 -0.80 -1.52 -3.21
C GLU A 302 -0.61 -2.52 -4.39
N GLY A 303 -1.35 -2.25 -5.48
CA GLY A 303 -1.49 -3.08 -6.67
C GLY A 303 -2.68 -4.03 -6.57
N THR A 304 -3.61 -3.96 -7.53
CA THR A 304 -4.80 -4.84 -7.56
C THR A 304 -4.40 -6.31 -7.66
N SER A 305 -5.33 -7.22 -7.40
CA SER A 305 -5.11 -8.67 -7.59
C SER A 305 -4.55 -9.01 -8.97
N GLU A 306 -5.05 -8.36 -10.02
CA GLU A 306 -4.57 -8.55 -11.41
C GLU A 306 -3.14 -8.04 -11.58
N ILE A 307 -2.80 -6.89 -10.97
CA ILE A 307 -1.43 -6.38 -10.99
C ILE A 307 -0.47 -7.30 -10.24
N GLN A 308 -0.89 -7.90 -9.12
CA GLN A 308 -0.05 -8.90 -8.44
C GLN A 308 0.19 -10.11 -9.35
N GLN A 309 -0.86 -10.63 -9.99
CA GLN A 309 -0.76 -11.73 -10.94
C GLN A 309 0.18 -11.39 -12.11
N LEU A 310 0.09 -10.18 -12.66
CA LEU A 310 0.96 -9.70 -13.72
C LEU A 310 2.44 -9.68 -13.28
N VAL A 311 2.72 -9.20 -12.06
CA VAL A 311 4.09 -9.20 -11.51
C VAL A 311 4.60 -10.63 -11.32
N ILE A 312 3.78 -11.53 -10.77
CA ILE A 312 4.12 -12.95 -10.61
C ILE A 312 4.39 -13.59 -11.97
N ALA A 313 3.52 -13.37 -12.96
CA ALA A 313 3.63 -13.94 -14.30
C ALA A 313 4.92 -13.48 -15.00
N ARG A 314 5.27 -12.19 -14.91
CA ARG A 314 6.53 -11.65 -15.43
C ARG A 314 7.74 -12.26 -14.73
N ALA A 315 7.68 -12.42 -13.41
CA ALA A 315 8.79 -12.99 -12.62
C ALA A 315 9.06 -14.45 -12.99
N ILE A 316 8.02 -15.29 -13.07
CA ILE A 316 8.20 -16.72 -13.35
C ILE A 316 8.50 -17.04 -14.82
N SER A 317 8.09 -16.16 -15.75
CA SER A 317 8.34 -16.36 -17.19
C SER A 317 9.64 -15.74 -17.67
N GLY A 318 10.12 -14.68 -17.01
CA GLY A 318 11.21 -13.83 -17.53
C GLY A 318 10.81 -13.02 -18.76
N LEU A 319 9.53 -12.99 -19.12
CA LEU A 319 9.02 -12.32 -20.32
C LEU A 319 8.29 -11.02 -19.98
N ARG A 320 8.29 -10.08 -20.92
CA ARG A 320 7.42 -8.92 -20.88
C ARG A 320 5.99 -9.36 -21.24
N ILE A 321 5.10 -9.32 -20.26
CA ILE A 321 3.67 -9.59 -20.39
C ILE A 321 2.95 -8.25 -20.21
N GLU A 322 2.01 -7.90 -21.09
CA GLU A 322 1.24 -6.65 -21.03
C GLU A 322 -0.22 -6.91 -20.66
#